data_AF-A0A975DET3-F1
#
_entry.id   AF-A0A975DET3-F1
#
_cell.length_a   1.000
_cell.length_b   1.000
_cell.length_c   1.000
_cell.angle_alpha   90.00
_cell.angle_beta   90.00
_cell.angle_gamma   90.00
#
_symmetry.space_group_name_H-M   'P 1'
#
loop_
_entity.id
_entity.type
_entity.pdbx_description
1 polymer ?
#
loop_
_entity_poly.entity_id
_entity_poly.type
_entity_poly.pdbx_seq_one_letter_code
_entity_poly.pdbx_strand_id
1 'polypeptide(L)' 'MSLPTQYLSTSELCEILHIEKRSLHNRLSLQRKAIREGADPQSRKVQQFAPPSIKVGRIYLFRWDAVQCWLSRHQGMKM' A
#
# COMPACT_ATOMS: atom_id res chain seq x y z
N MET A 1 -21.92 2.41 -14.23
CA MET A 1 -22.22 2.26 -12.80
C MET A 1 -20.91 2.31 -12.04
N SER A 2 -20.66 3.39 -11.30
CA SER A 2 -19.44 3.53 -10.49
C SER A 2 -19.62 2.66 -9.25
N LEU A 3 -18.84 1.58 -9.11
CA LEU A 3 -18.80 0.80 -7.86
C LEU A 3 -18.48 1.76 -6.70
N PRO A 4 -19.11 1.62 -5.53
CA PRO A 4 -18.73 2.42 -4.37
C PRO A 4 -17.25 2.24 -4.12
N THR A 5 -16.53 3.36 -3.98
CA THR A 5 -15.09 3.37 -3.69
C THR A 5 -14.86 2.67 -2.35
N GLN A 6 -14.53 1.38 -2.41
CA GLN A 6 -14.29 0.57 -1.22
C GLN A 6 -12.89 0.88 -0.70
N TYR A 7 -12.81 1.23 0.58
CA TYR A 7 -11.56 1.36 1.29
C TYR A 7 -11.35 0.15 2.16
N LEU A 8 -10.14 -0.41 2.09
CA LEU A 8 -9.67 -1.47 2.96
C LEU A 8 -8.95 -0.85 4.16
N SER A 9 -9.17 -1.44 5.32
CA SER A 9 -8.35 -1.26 6.51
C SER A 9 -7.00 -1.97 6.38
N THR A 10 -6.08 -1.66 7.30
CA THR A 10 -4.82 -2.41 7.45
C THR A 10 -5.04 -3.91 7.61
N SER A 11 -6.09 -4.33 8.35
CA SER A 11 -6.36 -5.76 8.58
C SER A 11 -6.77 -6.46 7.29
N GLU A 12 -7.74 -5.90 6.55
CA GLU A 12 -8.21 -6.46 5.28
C GLU A 12 -7.08 -6.54 4.25
N LEU A 13 -6.24 -5.50 4.17
CA LEU A 13 -5.09 -5.53 3.28
C LEU A 13 -4.07 -6.62 3.67
N CYS A 14 -3.84 -6.85 4.96
CA CYS A 14 -2.96 -7.92 5.42
C CYS A 14 -3.45 -9.31 5.01
N GLU A 15 -4.77 -9.52 5.09
CA GLU A 15 -5.42 -10.77 4.65
C GLU A 15 -5.23 -10.98 3.14
N ILE A 16 -5.48 -9.95 2.33
CA ILE A 16 -5.29 -10.00 0.87
C ILE A 16 -3.82 -10.26 0.48
N LEU A 17 -2.88 -9.66 1.20
CA LEU A 17 -1.45 -9.80 0.92
C LEU A 17 -0.84 -11.06 1.55
N HIS A 18 -1.58 -11.78 2.38
CA HIS A 18 -1.07 -12.88 3.20
C HIS A 18 0.19 -12.50 4.00
N ILE A 19 0.19 -11.32 4.62
CA ILE A 19 1.30 -10.83 5.46
C ILE A 19 0.82 -10.41 6.85
N GLU A 20 1.75 -10.39 7.80
CA GLU A 20 1.48 -9.85 9.13
C GLU A 20 1.34 -8.32 9.12
N LYS A 21 0.52 -7.80 10.04
CA LYS A 21 0.35 -6.35 10.27
C LYS A 21 1.68 -5.63 10.50
N ARG A 22 2.61 -6.25 11.23
CA ARG A 22 3.95 -5.70 11.48
C ARG A 22 4.72 -5.51 10.18
N SER A 23 4.68 -6.50 9.29
CA SER A 23 5.32 -6.45 7.98
C SER A 23 4.73 -5.34 7.10
N LEU A 24 3.41 -5.15 7.11
CA LEU A 24 2.76 -4.05 6.41
C LEU A 24 3.17 -2.68 6.97
N HIS A 25 3.20 -2.52 8.30
CA HIS A 25 3.65 -1.28 8.93
C HIS A 25 5.12 -0.94 8.63
N ASN A 26 6.00 -1.95 8.60
CA ASN A 26 7.39 -1.76 8.21
C ASN A 26 7.50 -1.27 6.76
N ARG A 27 6.76 -1.89 5.84
CA ARG A 27 6.69 -1.50 4.43
C ARG A 27 6.22 -0.06 4.24
N LEU A 28 5.13 0.33 4.91
CA LEU A 28 4.63 1.72 4.90
C LEU A 28 5.66 2.70 5.48
N SER A 29 6.38 2.29 6.53
CA SER A 29 7.41 3.12 7.14
C SER A 29 8.61 3.33 6.20
N LEU A 30 9.04 2.29 5.48
CA LEU A 30 10.08 2.38 4.46
C LEU A 30 9.68 3.31 3.32
N GLN A 31 8.45 3.17 2.80
CA GLN A 31 7.92 4.06 1.77
C GLN A 31 7.96 5.53 2.23
N ARG A 32 7.45 5.81 3.43
CA ARG A 32 7.43 7.18 3.97
C ARG A 32 8.83 7.72 4.27
N LYS A 33 9.75 6.87 4.70
CA LYS A 33 11.15 7.24 4.91
C LYS A 33 11.80 7.64 3.58
N ALA A 34 11.65 6.82 2.53
CA ALA A 34 12.20 7.14 1.21
C ALA A 34 11.65 8.47 0.66
N ILE A 35 10.33 8.69 0.77
CA ILE A 35 9.71 9.96 0.35
C ILE A 35 10.26 11.15 1.15
N ARG A 36 10.43 10.98 2.47
CA ARG A 36 11.02 12.02 3.34
C ARG A 36 12.46 12.33 2.98
N GLU A 37 13.22 11.33 2.54
CA GLU A 37 14.61 11.46 2.08
C GLU A 37 14.71 12.03 0.65
N GLY A 38 13.58 12.42 0.03
CA GLY A 38 13.55 13.09 -1.27
C GLY A 38 13.33 12.15 -2.46
N ALA A 39 13.03 10.87 -2.23
CA ALA A 39 12.67 9.97 -3.32
C ALA A 39 11.32 10.36 -3.93
N ASP A 40 11.22 10.29 -5.25
CA ASP A 40 9.95 10.51 -5.97
C ASP A 40 8.90 9.47 -5.53
N PRO A 41 7.74 9.89 -4.97
CA PRO A 41 6.64 9.00 -4.62
C PRO A 41 6.09 8.19 -5.79
N GLN A 42 6.27 8.68 -7.03
CA GLN A 42 5.85 7.99 -8.24
C GLN A 42 6.87 6.96 -8.74
N SER A 43 8.09 6.97 -8.19
CA SER A 43 9.11 6.02 -8.58
C SER A 43 8.72 4.58 -8.21
N ARG A 44 8.99 3.63 -9.13
CA ARG A 44 8.72 2.20 -8.93
C ARG A 44 9.36 1.65 -7.65
N LYS A 45 10.56 2.14 -7.30
CA LYS A 45 11.30 1.74 -6.08
C LYS A 45 10.59 2.13 -4.79
N VAL A 46 9.82 3.22 -4.78
CA VAL A 46 9.03 3.66 -3.63
C VAL A 46 7.66 2.97 -3.62
N GLN A 47 7.05 2.81 -4.79
CA GLN A 47 5.74 2.16 -4.91
C GLN A 47 5.77 0.66 -4.56
N GLN A 48 6.88 -0.05 -4.82
CA GLN A 48 6.97 -1.48 -4.50
C GLN A 48 6.89 -1.80 -3.00
N PHE A 49 7.15 -0.83 -2.12
CA PHE A 49 7.14 -1.09 -0.68
C PHE A 49 5.73 -1.39 -0.18
N ALA A 50 4.74 -0.58 -0.53
CA ALA A 50 3.36 -0.72 -0.09
C ALA A 50 2.39 -0.08 -1.10
N PRO A 51 1.13 -0.57 -1.18
CA PRO A 51 0.12 0.08 -2.01
C PRO A 51 -0.17 1.51 -1.53
N PRO A 52 -0.67 2.38 -2.44
CA PRO A 52 -1.08 3.73 -2.08
C PRO A 52 -2.06 3.73 -0.91
N SER A 53 -1.81 4.60 0.08
CA SER A 53 -2.61 4.68 1.29
C SER A 53 -2.90 6.12 1.68
N ILE A 54 -4.03 6.30 2.36
CA ILE A 54 -4.43 7.56 2.98
C ILE A 54 -4.34 7.36 4.48
N LYS A 55 -3.61 8.24 5.17
CA LYS A 55 -3.55 8.23 6.63
C LYS A 55 -4.62 9.16 7.20
N VAL A 56 -5.57 8.61 7.95
CA VAL A 56 -6.63 9.35 8.65
C VAL A 56 -6.45 9.16 10.16
N GLY A 57 -5.92 10.18 10.83
CA GLY A 57 -5.55 10.10 12.24
C GLY A 57 -4.48 9.03 12.49
N ARG A 58 -4.86 7.93 13.14
CA ARG A 58 -3.97 6.78 13.43
C ARG A 58 -4.18 5.60 12.47
N ILE A 59 -5.13 5.70 11.55
CA ILE A 59 -5.57 4.61 10.67
C ILE A 59 -5.01 4.82 9.27
N TYR A 60 -4.68 3.72 8.57
CA TYR A 60 -4.41 3.72 7.15
C TYR A 60 -5.58 3.10 6.40
N LEU A 61 -6.00 3.78 5.33
CA LEU A 61 -7.03 3.33 4.42
C LEU A 61 -6.43 3.13 3.03
N PHE A 62 -6.84 2.05 2.38
CA PHE A 62 -6.32 1.67 1.07
C PHE A 62 -7.48 1.57 0.09
N ARG A 63 -7.46 2.38 -0.96
CA ARG A 63 -8.52 2.34 -1.97
C ARG A 63 -8.41 1.04 -2.77
N TRP A 64 -9.51 0.30 -2.88
CA TRP A 64 -9.48 -1.05 -3.45
C TRP A 64 -8.97 -1.08 -4.90
N ASP A 65 -9.43 -0.17 -5.76
CA ASP A 65 -8.96 -0.01 -7.14
C ASP A 65 -7.44 0.23 -7.21
N ALA A 66 -6.90 1.05 -6.32
CA ALA A 66 -5.48 1.35 -6.25
C ALA A 66 -4.68 0.13 -5.76
N VAL A 67 -5.23 -0.64 -4.82
CA VAL A 67 -4.66 -1.92 -4.37
C VAL A 67 -4.65 -2.93 -5.50
N GLN A 68 -5.75 -3.11 -6.24
CA GLN A 68 -5.79 -4.01 -7.40
C GLN A 68 -4.78 -3.60 -8.48
N CYS A 69 -4.71 -2.31 -8.81
CA CYS A 69 -3.70 -1.78 -9.71
C CYS A 69 -2.29 -2.08 -9.21
N TRP A 70 -2.03 -1.89 -7.92
CA TRP A 70 -0.74 -2.18 -7.32
C TRP A 70 -0.41 -3.68 -7.36
N LEU A 71 -1.36 -4.55 -7.01
CA LEU A 71 -1.21 -6.01 -7.09
C LEU A 71 -0.88 -6.44 -8.52
N SER A 72 -1.60 -5.93 -9.53
CA SER A 72 -1.31 -6.27 -10.93
C SER A 72 0.12 -5.91 -11.38
N ARG A 73 0.74 -4.91 -10.75
CA ARG A 73 2.12 -4.46 -11.04
C ARG A 73 3.18 -5.20 -10.24
N HIS A 74 2.84 -5.75 -9.07
CA HIS A 74 3.81 -6.21 -8.07
C HIS A 74 3.61 -7.65 -7.59
N GLN A 75 2.44 -8.26 -7.75
CA GLN A 75 2.13 -9.62 -7.29
C GLN A 75 2.79 -10.72 -8.14
N GLY A 76 3.56 -10.36 -9.18
CA GLY A 76 4.47 -11.25 -9.92
C GLY A 76 5.95 -11.10 -9.53
N MET A 77 6.30 -10.19 -8.60
CA MET A 77 7.68 -10.05 -8.11
C MET A 77 7.91 -11.06 -6.98
N LYS A 78 8.48 -12.22 -7.32
CA LYS A 78 9.17 -13.05 -6.31
C LYS A 78 10.28 -12.18 -5.72
N MET A 79 10.12 -11.75 -4.47
CA MET A 79 11.24 -11.29 -3.65
C MET A 79 12.05 -12.49 -3.21
#